data_AF-A0A9W8CUY6-F1
#
_entry.id   AF-A0A9W8CUY6-F1
#
_cell.length_a   1.000
_cell.length_b   1.000
_cell.length_c   1.000
_cell.angle_alpha   90.00
_cell.angle_beta   90.00
_cell.angle_gamma   90.00
#
_symmetry.space_group_name_H-M   'P 1'
#
loop_
_entity.id
_entity.type
_entity.pdbx_description
1 polymer ?
#
loop_
_entity_poly.entity_id
_entity_poly.type
_entity_poly.pdbx_seq_one_letter_code
_entity_poly.pdbx_strand_id
1 'polypeptide(L)'
;MERMTAVNIVPNRKLVSGVVRSVSTELEMAKSDSRLCGAVAVAAAKAVASFVDITRSKIASITVNPSVLDPLGWPAHPLTKSYVGLVNAVDALRRGIAEVGGGEDAAGDGQTPWATKRRMSVMARRRPRQSSARSSWAGSFAAVAPPASGSPGTPGFADDAGSRAASAQQAIGSCLLDLAAFVDEHVDVLLGTADRAITGAIVDGASTGATSRAASAEDEASTPGRADVEQAMQWLQTQVLELLETDCLLQVGTMVDGYMRLYVRAVCLTFPLTEAEKLRLTAEVTQFEFASSQLVGSAGSPARRREKLTLDGLGSSFQSLRLMRPLLFTRSAELANILDSSSAGSVAEAGGIDAGGNWRQIPLLDMLDHTVCRLATEACAPDEGFDRALQYLPNGILGCTRRQWMACVSACDGLDIAWESTVDICKNPAMRDVWRGGVDMRASCRAVLRESLSRLSGRIQRGADEGIGMLAKAAEHALAADSG
;
A
#
# COMPACT_ATOMS: atom_id res chain seq x y z
N MET A 1 21.25 -29.29 0.66
CA MET A 1 20.98 -28.20 1.64
C MET A 1 19.66 -28.51 2.29
N GLU A 2 19.74 -29.02 3.51
CA GLU A 2 18.61 -29.52 4.30
C GLU A 2 17.62 -28.38 4.60
N ARG A 3 16.33 -28.73 4.56
CA ARG A 3 15.23 -27.89 5.04
C ARG A 3 15.44 -27.64 6.53
N MET A 4 16.19 -26.60 6.90
CA MET A 4 16.12 -26.03 8.24
C MET A 4 14.65 -25.76 8.50
N THR A 5 14.09 -26.48 9.48
CA THR A 5 12.68 -26.34 9.84
C THR A 5 12.44 -24.89 10.20
N ALA A 6 11.57 -24.21 9.45
CA ALA A 6 11.25 -22.78 9.55
C ALA A 6 10.67 -22.34 10.92
N VAL A 7 10.68 -23.23 11.91
CA VAL A 7 10.05 -23.10 13.23
C VAL A 7 10.76 -22.08 14.13
N ASN A 8 12.00 -21.67 13.81
CA ASN A 8 12.76 -20.71 14.64
C ASN A 8 12.92 -19.31 14.03
N ILE A 9 12.27 -19.03 12.92
CA ILE A 9 12.57 -17.86 12.10
C ILE A 9 11.90 -16.59 12.67
N VAL A 10 10.63 -16.67 13.10
CA VAL A 10 9.91 -15.56 13.74
C VAL A 10 9.97 -15.70 15.27
N PRO A 11 10.28 -14.64 16.04
CA PRO A 11 10.21 -14.70 17.49
C PRO A 11 8.88 -15.29 17.94
N ASN A 12 8.94 -16.33 18.77
CA ASN A 12 7.74 -17.03 19.21
C ASN A 12 6.80 -16.00 19.87
N ARG A 13 5.58 -15.84 19.33
CA ARG A 13 4.54 -14.94 19.86
C ARG A 13 4.36 -15.09 21.38
N LYS A 14 4.55 -16.30 21.91
CA LYS A 14 4.50 -16.58 23.35
C LYS A 14 5.64 -15.93 24.13
N LEU A 15 6.85 -15.88 23.58
CA LEU A 15 7.99 -15.20 24.19
C LEU A 15 7.73 -13.70 24.26
N VAL A 16 7.28 -13.09 23.15
CA VAL A 16 6.93 -11.67 23.11
C VAL A 16 5.86 -11.38 24.13
N SER A 17 4.73 -12.09 24.08
CA SER A 17 3.64 -11.93 25.05
C SER A 17 4.11 -12.18 26.50
N GLY A 18 5.09 -13.05 26.72
CA GLY A 18 5.70 -13.30 28.02
C GLY A 18 6.51 -12.10 28.52
N VAL A 19 7.38 -11.54 27.68
CA VAL A 19 8.14 -10.31 27.98
C VAL A 19 7.17 -9.16 28.26
N VAL A 20 6.14 -8.99 27.42
CA VAL A 20 5.11 -7.96 27.60
C VAL A 20 4.44 -8.07 28.95
N ARG A 21 4.00 -9.29 29.30
CA ARG A 21 3.32 -9.54 30.55
C ARG A 21 4.25 -9.34 31.75
N SER A 22 5.52 -9.75 31.65
CA SER A 22 6.51 -9.55 32.72
C SER A 22 6.74 -8.07 32.97
N VAL A 23 7.07 -7.30 31.93
CA VAL A 23 7.31 -5.85 32.01
C VAL A 23 6.08 -5.13 32.56
N SER A 24 4.89 -5.42 32.05
CA SER A 24 3.65 -4.82 32.53
C SER A 24 3.35 -5.16 33.99
N THR A 25 3.59 -6.40 34.41
CA THR A 25 3.37 -6.82 35.81
C THR A 25 4.36 -6.15 36.75
N GLU A 26 5.63 -6.08 36.38
CA GLU A 26 6.67 -5.42 37.20
C GLU A 26 6.39 -3.92 37.34
N LEU A 27 6.01 -3.25 36.25
CA LEU A 27 5.64 -1.83 36.30
C LEU A 27 4.40 -1.57 37.17
N GLU A 28 3.37 -2.41 37.08
CA GLU A 28 2.17 -2.27 37.93
C GLU A 28 2.49 -2.55 39.41
N MET A 29 3.36 -3.52 39.71
CA MET A 29 3.83 -3.78 41.09
C MET A 29 4.68 -2.64 41.63
N ALA A 30 5.46 -1.98 40.78
CA ALA A 30 6.34 -0.88 41.15
C ALA A 30 5.60 0.46 41.31
N LYS A 31 4.35 0.55 40.87
CA LYS A 31 3.56 1.80 40.85
C LYS A 31 3.40 2.46 42.21
N SER A 32 3.46 1.72 43.32
CA SER A 32 3.35 2.28 44.67
C SER A 32 4.66 2.83 45.25
N ASP A 33 5.80 2.61 44.61
CA ASP A 33 7.12 3.07 45.08
C ASP A 33 7.87 3.74 43.93
N SER A 34 8.08 5.06 44.02
CA SER A 34 8.73 5.85 42.97
C SER A 34 10.17 5.41 42.68
N ARG A 35 10.90 4.89 43.67
CA ARG A 35 12.28 4.41 43.49
C ARG A 35 12.29 3.08 42.77
N LEU A 36 11.41 2.16 43.17
CA LEU A 36 11.25 0.88 42.49
C LEU A 36 10.74 1.08 41.06
N CYS A 37 9.79 1.99 40.86
CA CYS A 37 9.26 2.37 39.55
C CYS A 37 10.37 2.82 38.61
N GLY A 38 11.26 3.72 39.08
CA GLY A 38 12.39 4.17 38.26
C GLY A 38 13.37 3.06 37.89
N ALA A 39 13.72 2.18 38.83
CA ALA A 39 14.60 1.05 38.55
C ALA A 39 13.98 0.04 37.57
N VAL A 40 12.70 -0.29 37.77
CA VAL A 40 11.93 -1.19 36.90
C VAL A 40 11.75 -0.58 35.51
N ALA A 41 11.46 0.72 35.40
CA ALA A 41 11.37 1.43 34.13
C ALA A 41 12.67 1.35 33.31
N VAL A 42 13.82 1.59 33.96
CA VAL A 42 15.13 1.49 33.30
C VAL A 42 15.45 0.06 32.88
N ALA A 43 15.14 -0.94 33.72
CA ALA A 43 15.33 -2.35 33.39
C ALA A 43 14.42 -2.79 32.23
N ALA A 44 13.15 -2.38 32.26
CA ALA A 44 12.18 -2.63 31.21
C ALA A 44 12.62 -2.01 29.88
N ALA A 45 13.07 -0.75 29.89
CA ALA A 45 13.57 -0.08 28.70
C ALA A 45 14.77 -0.83 28.08
N LYS A 46 15.73 -1.28 28.89
CA LYS A 46 16.86 -2.10 28.43
C LYS A 46 16.42 -3.45 27.86
N ALA A 47 15.46 -4.12 28.51
CA ALA A 47 14.92 -5.39 28.05
C ALA A 47 14.18 -5.24 26.71
N VAL A 48 13.41 -4.16 26.56
CA VAL A 48 12.69 -3.84 25.32
C VAL A 48 13.66 -3.50 24.20
N ALA A 49 14.67 -2.65 24.45
CA ALA A 49 15.70 -2.33 23.46
C ALA A 49 16.40 -3.60 22.96
N SER A 50 16.85 -4.46 23.87
CA SER A 50 17.46 -5.74 23.51
C SER A 50 16.51 -6.65 22.73
N PHE A 51 15.23 -6.68 23.10
CA PHE A 51 14.21 -7.42 22.36
C PHE A 51 14.00 -6.90 20.93
N VAL A 52 13.92 -5.57 20.76
CA VAL A 52 13.79 -4.91 19.46
C VAL A 52 15.01 -5.22 18.59
N ASP A 53 16.22 -5.10 19.13
CA ASP A 53 17.47 -5.38 18.40
C ASP A 53 17.55 -6.84 17.93
N ILE A 54 17.25 -7.79 18.83
CA ILE A 54 17.22 -9.23 18.49
C ILE A 54 16.16 -9.51 17.43
N THR A 55 15.00 -8.86 17.54
CA THR A 55 13.89 -9.08 16.61
C THR A 55 14.19 -8.49 15.24
N ARG A 56 14.73 -7.27 15.17
CA ARG A 56 15.20 -6.65 13.93
C ARG A 56 16.26 -7.50 13.25
N SER A 57 17.27 -7.96 13.99
CA SER A 57 18.32 -8.84 13.46
C SER A 57 17.75 -10.13 12.88
N LYS A 58 16.78 -10.76 13.57
CA LYS A 58 16.09 -11.94 13.06
C LYS A 58 15.27 -11.64 11.82
N ILE A 59 14.45 -10.59 11.82
CA ILE A 59 13.61 -10.21 10.67
C ILE A 59 14.46 -9.85 9.45
N ALA A 60 15.57 -9.14 9.64
CA ALA A 60 16.54 -8.86 8.59
C ALA A 60 17.08 -10.14 7.94
N SER A 61 17.19 -11.25 8.69
CA SER A 61 17.55 -12.55 8.11
C SER A 61 16.40 -13.25 7.36
N ILE A 62 15.14 -12.97 7.71
CA ILE A 62 13.93 -13.51 7.03
C ILE A 62 13.67 -12.79 5.72
N THR A 63 13.81 -11.46 5.72
CA THR A 63 13.56 -10.59 4.56
C THR A 63 14.45 -10.93 3.37
N VAL A 64 15.53 -11.69 3.57
CA VAL A 64 16.35 -12.29 2.50
C VAL A 64 15.57 -13.32 1.67
N ASN A 65 14.46 -13.88 2.17
CA ASN A 65 13.60 -14.76 1.41
C ASN A 65 12.21 -14.16 1.13
N PRO A 66 12.06 -13.38 0.05
CA PRO A 66 10.79 -12.74 -0.33
C PRO A 66 9.65 -13.77 -0.53
N SER A 67 9.98 -15.04 -0.77
CA SER A 67 8.97 -16.11 -0.90
C SER A 67 8.14 -16.35 0.36
N VAL A 68 8.60 -15.88 1.53
CA VAL A 68 7.90 -16.10 2.81
C VAL A 68 6.70 -15.19 2.97
N LEU A 69 6.76 -13.98 2.40
CA LEU A 69 5.68 -12.99 2.42
C LEU A 69 5.10 -12.81 1.02
N ASP A 70 5.10 -13.87 0.21
CA ASP A 70 4.58 -13.83 -1.15
C ASP A 70 3.04 -13.79 -1.13
N PRO A 71 2.39 -12.69 -1.58
CA PRO A 71 0.93 -12.60 -1.64
C PRO A 71 0.32 -13.52 -2.71
N LEU A 72 1.13 -13.93 -3.70
CA LEU A 72 0.72 -14.84 -4.77
C LEU A 72 0.96 -16.31 -4.42
N GLY A 73 1.66 -16.58 -3.31
CA GLY A 73 1.87 -17.93 -2.79
C GLY A 73 0.58 -18.52 -2.24
N TRP A 74 0.08 -19.59 -2.87
CA TRP A 74 -1.05 -20.37 -2.35
C TRP A 74 -0.62 -21.78 -1.90
N PRO A 75 -0.98 -22.21 -0.67
CA PRO A 75 -1.65 -21.44 0.38
C PRO A 75 -0.72 -20.38 1.00
N ALA A 76 -1.32 -19.33 1.58
CA ALA A 76 -0.57 -18.27 2.27
C ALA A 76 0.37 -18.85 3.34
N HIS A 77 1.61 -18.38 3.37
CA HIS A 77 2.62 -18.93 4.26
C HIS A 77 2.26 -18.68 5.75
N PRO A 78 2.39 -19.67 6.64
CA PRO A 78 2.00 -19.52 8.05
C PRO A 78 2.84 -18.47 8.81
N LEU A 79 4.00 -18.08 8.28
CA LEU A 79 4.83 -17.04 8.87
C LEU A 79 4.21 -15.64 8.73
N THR A 80 3.39 -15.36 7.72
CA THR A 80 2.69 -14.07 7.58
C THR A 80 1.84 -13.79 8.82
N LYS A 81 0.99 -14.75 9.22
CA LYS A 81 0.17 -14.64 10.44
C LYS A 81 1.01 -14.50 11.71
N SER A 82 2.15 -15.21 11.75
CA SER A 82 3.08 -15.14 12.89
C SER A 82 3.72 -13.75 13.01
N TYR A 83 4.05 -13.15 11.86
CA TYR A 83 4.64 -11.82 11.75
C TYR A 83 3.64 -10.72 12.11
N VAL A 84 2.41 -10.76 11.59
CA VAL A 84 1.35 -9.82 12.01
C VAL A 84 1.04 -9.96 13.51
N GLY A 85 1.01 -11.20 14.01
CA GLY A 85 0.85 -11.46 15.44
C GLY A 85 1.98 -10.91 16.32
N LEU A 86 3.19 -10.79 15.78
CA LEU A 86 4.32 -10.13 16.43
C LEU A 86 4.10 -8.61 16.49
N VAL A 87 3.75 -7.98 15.36
CA VAL A 87 3.46 -6.53 15.29
C VAL A 87 2.37 -6.15 16.30
N ASN A 88 1.26 -6.90 16.35
CA ASN A 88 0.20 -6.66 17.33
C ASN A 88 0.65 -6.83 18.77
N ALA A 89 1.50 -7.81 19.05
CA ALA A 89 2.01 -8.04 20.40
C ALA A 89 2.91 -6.87 20.87
N VAL A 90 3.68 -6.30 19.94
CA VAL A 90 4.54 -5.14 20.20
C VAL A 90 3.70 -3.86 20.35
N ASP A 91 2.69 -3.63 19.52
CA ASP A 91 1.78 -2.49 19.71
C ASP A 91 0.97 -2.61 21.01
N ALA A 92 0.54 -3.82 21.38
CA ALA A 92 -0.12 -4.06 22.66
C ALA A 92 0.82 -3.77 23.86
N LEU A 93 2.11 -4.10 23.76
CA LEU A 93 3.12 -3.71 24.74
C LEU A 93 3.22 -2.20 24.88
N ARG A 94 3.37 -1.51 23.73
CA ARG A 94 3.49 -0.06 23.67
C ARG A 94 2.29 0.62 24.32
N ARG A 95 1.07 0.18 24.00
CA ARG A 95 -0.17 0.66 24.64
C ARG A 95 -0.16 0.41 26.15
N GLY A 96 0.21 -0.80 26.57
CA GLY A 96 0.28 -1.15 28.00
C GLY A 96 1.29 -0.30 28.78
N ILE A 97 2.48 -0.05 28.24
CA ILE A 97 3.49 0.82 28.86
C ILE A 97 3.00 2.27 28.92
N ALA A 98 2.37 2.77 27.84
CA ALA A 98 1.83 4.12 27.80
C ALA A 98 0.72 4.35 28.84
N GLU A 99 -0.15 3.37 29.05
CA GLU A 99 -1.21 3.42 30.09
C GLU A 99 -0.62 3.50 31.51
N VAL A 100 0.52 2.84 31.76
CA VAL A 100 1.20 2.92 33.05
C VAL A 100 1.93 4.26 33.23
N GLY A 101 2.56 4.77 32.16
CA GLY A 101 3.32 6.02 32.18
C GLY A 101 2.49 7.31 32.23
N GLY A 102 1.29 7.34 31.63
CA GLY A 102 0.45 8.55 31.52
C GLY A 102 -0.42 8.88 32.73
N GLY A 103 -0.19 8.24 33.89
CA GLY A 103 -1.13 8.24 35.01
C GLY A 103 -1.14 9.47 35.94
N GLU A 104 -0.18 10.40 35.84
CA GLU A 104 -0.01 11.44 36.87
C GLU A 104 -0.40 12.87 36.44
N ASP A 105 -0.35 13.24 35.15
CA ASP A 105 -0.57 14.64 34.74
C ASP A 105 -2.05 15.03 34.54
N ALA A 106 -2.97 14.07 34.58
CA ALA A 106 -4.42 14.33 34.48
C ALA A 106 -5.09 14.68 35.81
N ALA A 107 -4.34 14.79 36.92
CA ALA A 107 -4.88 15.11 38.25
C ALA A 107 -5.21 16.60 38.47
N GLY A 108 -5.12 17.43 37.42
CA GLY A 108 -5.44 18.87 37.48
C GLY A 108 -6.93 19.22 37.47
N ASP A 109 -7.85 18.28 37.20
CA ASP A 109 -9.29 18.57 37.16
C ASP A 109 -10.12 17.37 37.66
N GLY A 110 -10.32 17.30 38.98
CA GLY A 110 -11.55 16.90 39.67
C GLY A 110 -12.31 15.58 39.36
N GLN A 111 -11.93 14.71 38.43
CA GLN A 111 -12.64 13.46 38.15
C GLN A 111 -11.68 12.30 37.86
N THR A 112 -11.62 11.35 38.80
CA THR A 112 -10.74 10.18 38.74
C THR A 112 -11.21 9.17 37.67
N PRO A 113 -10.38 8.80 36.68
CA PRO A 113 -10.75 7.88 35.60
C PRO A 113 -10.56 6.40 35.98
N TRP A 114 -10.95 6.01 37.21
CA TRP A 114 -10.79 4.63 37.69
C TRP A 114 -11.85 3.64 37.15
N ALA A 115 -12.84 4.12 36.38
CA ALA A 115 -13.92 3.28 35.83
C ALA A 115 -13.44 2.32 34.71
N THR A 116 -12.28 2.55 34.09
CA THR A 116 -11.75 1.70 33.01
C THR A 116 -11.07 0.42 33.51
N LYS A 117 -10.81 0.30 34.82
CA LYS A 117 -10.04 -0.80 35.44
C LYS A 117 -10.74 -2.18 35.43
N ARG A 118 -12.02 -2.28 35.02
CA ARG A 118 -12.75 -3.56 34.95
C ARG A 118 -12.51 -4.39 33.69
N ARG A 119 -11.87 -3.88 32.63
CA ARG A 119 -11.69 -4.66 31.38
C ARG A 119 -10.46 -5.58 31.35
N MET A 120 -9.36 -5.26 32.04
CA MET A 120 -8.17 -6.13 32.01
C MET A 120 -8.23 -7.32 32.99
N SER A 121 -9.09 -7.26 34.01
CA SER A 121 -9.27 -8.39 34.95
C SER A 121 -9.94 -9.62 34.31
N VAL A 122 -10.58 -9.46 33.14
CA VAL A 122 -11.22 -10.56 32.41
C VAL A 122 -10.22 -11.41 31.62
N MET A 123 -9.10 -10.85 31.16
CA MET A 123 -8.05 -11.63 30.47
C MET A 123 -7.20 -12.48 31.43
N ALA A 124 -7.14 -12.11 32.72
CA ALA A 124 -6.37 -12.85 33.73
C ALA A 124 -7.07 -14.11 34.27
N ARG A 125 -8.35 -14.36 33.94
CA ARG A 125 -9.15 -15.48 34.49
C ARG A 125 -9.41 -16.65 33.54
N ARG A 126 -8.64 -16.83 32.47
CA ARG A 126 -8.60 -18.14 31.78
C ARG A 126 -7.61 -19.05 32.48
N ARG A 127 -8.13 -19.89 33.39
CA ARG A 127 -7.38 -20.98 34.05
C ARG A 127 -6.76 -21.89 32.98
N PRO A 128 -5.45 -22.17 33.02
CA PRO A 128 -4.89 -23.26 32.24
C PRO A 128 -5.38 -24.58 32.84
N ARG A 129 -5.90 -25.46 31.97
CA ARG A 129 -6.22 -26.86 32.30
C ARG A 129 -4.87 -27.53 32.64
N GLN A 130 -4.65 -27.79 33.93
CA GLN A 130 -3.45 -28.44 34.44
C GLN A 130 -3.26 -29.79 33.75
N SER A 131 -2.20 -29.93 32.98
CA SER A 131 -1.59 -31.22 32.67
C SER A 131 -0.30 -31.29 33.50
N SER A 132 -0.19 -32.34 34.31
CA SER A 132 0.94 -32.59 35.18
C SER A 132 2.13 -33.06 34.35
N ALA A 133 3.21 -32.27 34.36
CA ALA A 133 4.54 -32.77 34.03
C ALA A 133 5.55 -32.10 34.96
N ARG A 134 6.16 -32.93 35.81
CA ARG A 134 7.33 -32.61 36.63
C ARG A 134 8.48 -32.18 35.72
N SER A 135 9.06 -31.02 35.95
CA SER A 135 10.52 -30.87 35.88
C SER A 135 10.95 -29.71 36.77
N SER A 136 11.77 -30.06 37.74
CA SER A 136 12.60 -29.18 38.54
C SER A 136 13.68 -28.57 37.65
N TRP A 137 13.93 -27.26 37.78
CA TRP A 137 15.26 -26.67 37.96
C TRP A 137 15.08 -25.17 38.22
N ALA A 138 15.45 -24.76 39.44
CA ALA A 138 15.45 -23.38 39.90
C ALA A 138 16.86 -22.81 39.72
N GLY A 139 16.99 -21.80 38.86
CA GLY A 139 18.16 -20.92 38.81
C GLY A 139 17.75 -19.55 39.34
N SER A 140 17.94 -19.32 40.64
CA SER A 140 17.72 -18.03 41.29
C SER A 140 19.00 -17.19 41.15
N PHE A 141 18.95 -16.13 40.35
CA PHE A 141 20.00 -15.10 40.34
C PHE A 141 19.66 -14.06 41.41
N ALA A 142 20.12 -14.29 42.64
CA ALA A 142 20.17 -13.26 43.67
C ALA A 142 21.59 -12.73 43.76
N ALA A 143 21.77 -11.46 43.39
CA ALA A 143 23.03 -10.74 43.56
C ALA A 143 23.24 -10.41 45.05
N VAL A 144 24.32 -10.92 45.63
CA VAL A 144 24.79 -10.58 46.98
C VAL A 144 25.53 -9.25 46.91
N ALA A 145 24.98 -8.21 47.54
CA ALA A 145 25.67 -6.94 47.77
C ALA A 145 26.39 -6.98 49.15
N PRO A 146 27.60 -6.41 49.27
CA PRO A 146 28.35 -6.41 50.53
C PRO A 146 27.82 -5.34 51.50
N PRO A 147 28.03 -5.50 52.82
CA PRO A 147 27.59 -4.54 53.83
C PRO A 147 28.54 -3.32 53.85
N ALA A 148 27.97 -2.12 53.70
CA ALA A 148 28.69 -0.86 53.90
C ALA A 148 28.57 -0.42 55.37
N SER A 149 29.72 -0.33 56.04
CA SER A 149 29.89 0.30 57.35
C SER A 149 29.79 1.83 57.23
N GLY A 150 29.00 2.45 58.11
CA GLY A 150 28.54 3.83 57.99
C GLY A 150 29.51 4.94 58.41
N SER A 151 29.10 6.16 58.03
CA SER A 151 29.45 7.43 58.69
C SER A 151 28.21 8.34 58.67
N PRO A 152 27.85 9.00 59.79
CA PRO A 152 26.66 9.84 59.87
C PRO A 152 27.01 11.28 59.44
N GLY A 153 26.84 11.56 58.15
CA GLY A 153 26.73 12.92 57.64
C GLY A 153 25.42 13.03 56.88
N THR A 154 24.48 13.80 57.40
CA THR A 154 23.18 14.09 56.78
C THR A 154 23.32 15.30 55.86
N PRO A 155 23.34 15.13 54.52
CA PRO A 155 22.92 16.18 53.60
C PRO A 155 21.57 15.83 52.96
N GLY A 156 20.85 16.86 52.53
CA GLY A 156 19.45 16.82 52.10
C GLY A 156 19.12 15.77 51.03
N PHE A 157 18.15 14.91 51.34
CA PHE A 157 17.62 13.84 50.48
C PHE A 157 16.48 14.29 49.54
N ALA A 158 16.13 15.58 49.52
CA ALA A 158 14.94 16.05 48.81
C ALA A 158 15.14 16.25 47.29
N ASP A 159 16.32 16.69 46.84
CA ASP A 159 16.55 16.99 45.41
C ASP A 159 16.77 15.75 44.53
N ASP A 160 17.11 14.61 45.12
CA ASP A 160 17.51 13.41 44.38
C ASP A 160 16.31 12.57 43.87
N ALA A 161 15.12 12.77 44.45
CA ALA A 161 13.91 12.06 44.08
C ALA A 161 13.32 12.57 42.74
N GLY A 162 13.35 13.88 42.51
CA GLY A 162 12.86 14.50 41.27
C GLY A 162 13.67 14.09 40.05
N SER A 163 15.01 14.08 40.17
CA SER A 163 15.91 13.66 39.10
C SER A 163 15.67 12.21 38.64
N ARG A 164 15.38 11.29 39.57
CA ARG A 164 15.15 9.88 39.27
C ARG A 164 13.78 9.62 38.61
N ALA A 165 12.74 10.31 39.06
CA ALA A 165 11.43 10.24 38.42
C ALA A 165 11.49 10.75 36.96
N ALA A 166 12.19 11.86 36.73
CA ALA A 166 12.44 12.38 35.39
C ALA A 166 13.23 11.38 34.51
N SER A 167 14.26 10.73 35.05
CA SER A 167 15.02 9.70 34.35
C SER A 167 14.16 8.46 34.00
N ALA A 168 13.24 8.07 34.87
CA ALA A 168 12.31 6.96 34.63
C ALA A 168 11.32 7.28 33.50
N GLN A 169 10.72 8.47 33.53
CA GLN A 169 9.83 8.95 32.47
C GLN A 169 10.56 9.07 31.14
N GLN A 170 11.80 9.57 31.14
CA GLN A 170 12.64 9.62 29.95
C GLN A 170 12.92 8.23 29.38
N ALA A 171 13.25 7.24 30.23
CA ALA A 171 13.49 5.86 29.83
C ALA A 171 12.23 5.21 29.23
N ILE A 172 11.06 5.43 29.85
CA ILE A 172 9.77 4.95 29.33
C ILE A 172 9.44 5.64 28.00
N GLY A 173 9.65 6.96 27.90
CA GLY A 173 9.43 7.73 26.69
C GLY A 173 10.27 7.21 25.52
N SER A 174 11.59 7.00 25.74
CA SER A 174 12.48 6.39 24.73
C SER A 174 11.99 5.01 24.31
N CYS A 175 11.62 4.17 25.27
CA CYS A 175 11.11 2.82 25.00
C CYS A 175 9.82 2.84 24.16
N LEU A 176 8.90 3.79 24.42
CA LEU A 176 7.67 3.94 23.65
C LEU A 176 7.93 4.39 22.22
N LEU A 177 8.91 5.28 22.01
CA LEU A 177 9.34 5.72 20.69
C LEU A 177 9.98 4.57 19.90
N ASP A 178 10.84 3.77 20.52
CA ASP A 178 11.48 2.62 19.87
C ASP A 178 10.45 1.55 19.47
N LEU A 179 9.45 1.29 20.33
CA LEU A 179 8.36 0.36 20.03
C LEU A 179 7.44 0.90 18.93
N ALA A 180 7.15 2.20 18.91
CA ALA A 180 6.37 2.83 17.85
C ALA A 180 7.10 2.71 16.51
N ALA A 181 8.36 3.12 16.46
CA ALA A 181 9.20 3.03 15.27
C ALA A 181 9.30 1.58 14.75
N PHE A 182 9.42 0.60 15.64
CA PHE A 182 9.40 -0.82 15.27
C PHE A 182 8.07 -1.24 14.63
N VAL A 183 6.93 -0.84 15.22
CA VAL A 183 5.60 -1.17 14.69
C VAL A 183 5.43 -0.54 13.31
N ASP A 184 5.74 0.75 13.17
CA ASP A 184 5.60 1.49 11.91
C ASP A 184 6.49 0.88 10.82
N GLU A 185 7.78 0.63 11.11
CA GLU A 185 8.73 -0.03 10.19
C GLU A 185 8.20 -1.37 9.68
N HIS A 186 7.64 -2.21 10.54
CA HIS A 186 7.17 -3.53 10.15
C HIS A 186 5.78 -3.54 9.51
N VAL A 187 4.93 -2.55 9.81
CA VAL A 187 3.69 -2.30 9.06
C VAL A 187 4.04 -1.87 7.64
N ASP A 188 4.99 -0.96 7.47
CA ASP A 188 5.46 -0.50 6.16
C ASP A 188 6.04 -1.65 5.33
N VAL A 189 6.78 -2.58 5.94
CA VAL A 189 7.27 -3.79 5.25
C VAL A 189 6.11 -4.67 4.77
N LEU A 190 5.07 -4.89 5.58
CA LEU A 190 3.91 -5.70 5.20
C LEU A 190 3.11 -5.04 4.07
N LEU A 191 2.78 -3.76 4.24
CA LEU A 191 2.02 -2.99 3.28
C LEU A 191 2.81 -2.82 1.98
N GLY A 192 4.11 -2.50 2.04
CA GLY A 192 4.97 -2.41 0.87
C GLY A 192 5.18 -3.74 0.14
N THR A 193 5.07 -4.87 0.84
CA THR A 193 5.07 -6.19 0.18
C THR A 193 3.76 -6.44 -0.56
N ALA A 194 2.62 -6.10 0.06
CA ALA A 194 1.32 -6.14 -0.60
C ALA A 194 1.28 -5.22 -1.83
N ASP A 195 1.77 -4.00 -1.65
CA ASP A 195 1.81 -2.94 -2.67
C ASP A 195 2.55 -3.40 -3.91
N ARG A 196 3.78 -3.91 -3.74
CA ARG A 196 4.57 -4.43 -4.86
C ARG A 196 3.89 -5.59 -5.56
N ALA A 197 3.23 -6.49 -4.82
CA ALA A 197 2.54 -7.63 -5.43
C ALA A 197 1.30 -7.20 -6.21
N ILE A 198 0.46 -6.32 -5.66
CA ILE A 198 -0.75 -5.81 -6.32
C ILE A 198 -0.36 -4.97 -7.54
N THR A 199 0.56 -4.01 -7.37
CA THR A 199 1.09 -3.18 -8.45
C THR A 199 1.72 -4.04 -9.55
N GLY A 200 2.54 -5.03 -9.19
CA GLY A 200 3.13 -6.00 -10.11
C GLY A 200 2.07 -6.77 -10.90
N ALA A 201 1.06 -7.31 -10.21
CA ALA A 201 -0.02 -8.06 -10.84
C ALA A 201 -0.87 -7.21 -11.81
N ILE A 202 -1.14 -5.95 -11.48
CA ILE A 202 -1.85 -5.02 -12.39
C ILE A 202 -1.02 -4.78 -13.66
N VAL A 203 0.28 -4.55 -13.50
CA VAL A 203 1.22 -4.28 -14.60
C VAL A 203 1.42 -5.50 -15.50
N ASP A 204 1.53 -6.69 -14.90
CA ASP A 204 1.74 -7.94 -15.63
C ASP A 204 0.45 -8.42 -16.33
N GLY A 205 -0.71 -8.23 -15.69
CA GLY A 205 -2.01 -8.47 -16.32
C GLY A 205 -2.23 -7.59 -17.55
N ALA A 206 -1.81 -6.33 -17.51
CA ALA A 206 -1.86 -5.44 -18.67
C ALA A 206 -0.97 -5.93 -19.82
N SER A 207 0.17 -6.55 -19.53
CA SER A 207 1.14 -6.97 -20.54
C SER A 207 0.75 -8.27 -21.25
N THR A 208 0.07 -9.19 -20.55
CA THR A 208 -0.20 -10.55 -21.05
C THR A 208 -1.40 -10.61 -22.00
N GLY A 209 -2.31 -9.64 -21.94
CA GLY A 209 -3.57 -9.66 -22.68
C GLY A 209 -3.46 -9.54 -24.21
N ALA A 210 -2.35 -9.03 -24.75
CA ALA A 210 -2.24 -8.69 -26.19
C ALA A 210 -1.67 -9.82 -27.06
N THR A 211 -0.74 -10.63 -26.54
CA THR A 211 0.03 -11.60 -27.34
C THR A 211 -0.48 -13.04 -27.29
N SER A 212 -1.19 -13.43 -26.21
CA SER A 212 -1.57 -14.84 -26.00
C SER A 212 -2.91 -15.25 -26.62
N ARG A 213 -3.74 -14.33 -27.11
CA ARG A 213 -5.18 -14.60 -27.33
C ARG A 213 -5.57 -15.05 -28.73
N ALA A 214 -4.68 -14.98 -29.72
CA ALA A 214 -4.98 -15.49 -31.06
C ALA A 214 -5.02 -17.02 -31.15
N ALA A 215 -4.61 -17.75 -30.10
CA ALA A 215 -4.38 -19.20 -30.17
C ALA A 215 -5.32 -20.07 -29.32
N SER A 216 -6.14 -19.53 -28.40
CA SER A 216 -6.98 -20.36 -27.51
C SER A 216 -8.33 -19.71 -27.20
N ALA A 217 -9.32 -19.93 -28.08
CA ALA A 217 -10.70 -19.47 -27.87
C ALA A 217 -11.49 -20.30 -26.83
N GLU A 218 -10.96 -21.42 -26.35
CA GLU A 218 -11.70 -22.37 -25.49
C GLU A 218 -11.37 -22.28 -23.99
N ASP A 219 -10.33 -21.54 -23.58
CA ASP A 219 -9.97 -21.41 -22.15
C ASP A 219 -10.42 -20.04 -21.60
N GLU A 220 -11.74 -19.85 -21.55
CA GLU A 220 -12.43 -18.61 -21.18
C GLU A 220 -12.34 -18.26 -19.68
N ALA A 221 -11.74 -19.11 -18.84
CA ALA A 221 -12.01 -19.08 -17.40
C ALA A 221 -11.20 -18.06 -16.60
N SER A 222 -10.04 -17.56 -17.06
CA SER A 222 -9.34 -16.51 -16.31
C SER A 222 -8.36 -15.71 -17.15
N THR A 223 -8.49 -14.39 -17.08
CA THR A 223 -7.50 -13.44 -17.62
C THR A 223 -6.21 -13.60 -16.82
N PRO A 224 -5.08 -14.03 -17.44
CA PRO A 224 -3.81 -14.12 -16.73
C PRO A 224 -3.43 -12.75 -16.14
N GLY A 225 -3.08 -12.71 -14.86
CA GLY A 225 -2.83 -11.50 -14.08
C GLY A 225 -4.02 -11.01 -13.25
N ARG A 226 -5.26 -11.28 -13.65
CA ARG A 226 -6.43 -10.87 -12.86
C ARG A 226 -6.56 -11.66 -11.57
N ALA A 227 -6.43 -12.99 -11.68
CA ALA A 227 -6.43 -13.88 -10.53
C ALA A 227 -5.35 -13.45 -9.52
N ASP A 228 -4.19 -13.01 -10.03
CA ASP A 228 -3.08 -12.54 -9.21
C ASP A 228 -3.41 -11.23 -8.48
N VAL A 229 -4.06 -10.26 -9.13
CA VAL A 229 -4.52 -9.02 -8.48
C VAL A 229 -5.54 -9.33 -7.38
N GLU A 230 -6.58 -10.13 -7.70
CA GLU A 230 -7.61 -10.52 -6.73
C GLU A 230 -7.00 -11.28 -5.55
N GLN A 231 -6.09 -12.22 -5.82
CA GLN A 231 -5.40 -13.00 -4.81
C GLN A 231 -4.52 -12.11 -3.91
N ALA A 232 -3.75 -11.18 -4.49
CA ALA A 232 -2.91 -10.27 -3.72
C ALA A 232 -3.74 -9.30 -2.86
N MET A 233 -4.85 -8.78 -3.38
CA MET A 233 -5.80 -7.96 -2.62
C MET A 233 -6.46 -8.77 -1.49
N GLN A 234 -6.89 -10.00 -1.76
CA GLN A 234 -7.47 -10.89 -0.75
C GLN A 234 -6.46 -11.26 0.33
N TRP A 235 -5.19 -11.43 -0.04
CA TRP A 235 -4.09 -11.64 0.90
C TRP A 235 -3.89 -10.42 1.81
N LEU A 236 -3.82 -9.21 1.24
CA LEU A 236 -3.72 -7.96 2.01
C LEU A 236 -4.89 -7.85 3.00
N GLN A 237 -6.12 -8.10 2.52
CA GLN A 237 -7.31 -8.05 3.34
C GLN A 237 -7.24 -9.06 4.52
N THR A 238 -7.08 -10.35 4.22
CA THR A 238 -7.28 -11.42 5.21
C THR A 238 -6.05 -11.76 6.04
N GLN A 239 -4.85 -11.59 5.47
CA GLN A 239 -3.60 -11.94 6.13
C GLN A 239 -2.96 -10.75 6.84
N VAL A 240 -3.28 -9.52 6.43
CA VAL A 240 -2.71 -8.30 7.01
C VAL A 240 -3.79 -7.48 7.70
N LEU A 241 -4.73 -6.88 6.97
CA LEU A 241 -5.65 -5.88 7.52
C LEU A 241 -6.62 -6.43 8.58
N GLU A 242 -7.21 -7.60 8.35
CA GLU A 242 -8.10 -8.25 9.33
C GLU A 242 -7.37 -8.66 10.62
N LEU A 243 -6.06 -8.90 10.51
CA LEU A 243 -5.24 -9.34 11.64
C LEU A 243 -4.56 -8.17 12.34
N LEU A 244 -4.22 -7.09 11.64
CA LEU A 244 -3.48 -5.96 12.17
C LEU A 244 -4.37 -5.08 13.05
N GLU A 245 -3.95 -4.82 14.29
CA GLU A 245 -4.70 -3.95 15.21
C GLU A 245 -4.35 -2.45 15.05
N THR A 246 -3.27 -2.16 14.33
CA THR A 246 -2.77 -0.81 14.06
C THR A 246 -3.64 -0.13 13.00
N ASP A 247 -3.87 1.17 13.20
CA ASP A 247 -4.62 2.01 12.28
C ASP A 247 -3.75 2.36 11.07
N CYS A 248 -3.95 1.66 9.96
CA CYS A 248 -3.24 1.87 8.69
C CYS A 248 -4.16 2.44 7.61
N LEU A 249 -5.33 2.97 7.99
CA LEU A 249 -6.39 3.40 7.08
C LEU A 249 -5.91 4.41 6.04
N LEU A 250 -5.09 5.40 6.45
CA LEU A 250 -4.56 6.42 5.55
C LEU A 250 -3.59 5.80 4.54
N GLN A 251 -2.66 4.95 4.99
CA GLN A 251 -1.69 4.26 4.13
C GLN A 251 -2.40 3.36 3.11
N VAL A 252 -3.35 2.54 3.57
CA VAL A 252 -4.16 1.70 2.68
C VAL A 252 -4.99 2.54 1.71
N GLY A 253 -5.57 3.65 2.16
CA GLY A 253 -6.27 4.60 1.31
C GLY A 253 -5.38 5.13 0.18
N THR A 254 -4.15 5.55 0.50
CA THR A 254 -3.17 6.01 -0.50
C THR A 254 -2.73 4.90 -1.45
N MET A 255 -2.56 3.67 -0.96
CA MET A 255 -2.23 2.51 -1.79
C MET A 255 -3.37 2.20 -2.76
N VAL A 256 -4.61 2.12 -2.28
CA VAL A 256 -5.79 1.84 -3.10
C VAL A 256 -6.02 2.94 -4.14
N ASP A 257 -5.82 4.21 -3.78
CA ASP A 257 -5.83 5.33 -4.72
C ASP A 257 -4.81 5.12 -5.85
N GLY A 258 -3.57 4.76 -5.50
CA GLY A 258 -2.52 4.40 -6.45
C GLY A 258 -2.89 3.21 -7.34
N TYR A 259 -3.45 2.15 -6.77
CA TYR A 259 -3.91 0.98 -7.54
C TYR A 259 -5.01 1.34 -8.53
N MET A 260 -5.96 2.19 -8.14
CA MET A 260 -7.03 2.65 -9.03
C MET A 260 -6.49 3.43 -10.22
N ARG A 261 -5.56 4.37 -10.01
CA ARG A 261 -4.92 5.10 -11.11
C ARG A 261 -4.16 4.17 -12.04
N LEU A 262 -3.37 3.27 -11.46
CA LEU A 262 -2.60 2.30 -12.23
C LEU A 262 -3.49 1.34 -13.03
N TYR A 263 -4.59 0.89 -12.43
CA TYR A 263 -5.56 0.01 -13.07
C TYR A 263 -6.31 0.73 -14.19
N VAL A 264 -6.75 1.98 -13.99
CA VAL A 264 -7.35 2.82 -15.04
C VAL A 264 -6.40 2.95 -16.22
N ARG A 265 -5.14 3.28 -15.97
CA ARG A 265 -4.09 3.35 -17.00
C ARG A 265 -3.90 2.02 -17.74
N ALA A 266 -3.86 0.92 -16.99
CA ALA A 266 -3.83 -0.41 -17.59
C ALA A 266 -5.03 -0.61 -18.51
N VAL A 267 -6.26 -0.29 -18.09
CA VAL A 267 -7.45 -0.41 -18.94
C VAL A 267 -7.36 0.48 -20.18
N CYS A 268 -6.94 1.74 -20.06
CA CYS A 268 -6.80 2.69 -21.18
C CYS A 268 -5.87 2.17 -22.28
N LEU A 269 -4.81 1.46 -21.92
CA LEU A 269 -3.85 0.89 -22.85
C LEU A 269 -4.28 -0.44 -23.48
N THR A 270 -5.51 -0.90 -23.22
CA THR A 270 -5.96 -2.19 -23.72
C THR A 270 -6.23 -2.11 -25.21
N PHE A 271 -5.64 -3.05 -25.94
CA PHE A 271 -5.75 -3.18 -27.38
C PHE A 271 -5.70 -4.66 -27.76
N PRO A 272 -6.54 -5.14 -28.70
CA PRO A 272 -7.67 -4.40 -29.30
C PRO A 272 -8.82 -4.14 -28.31
N LEU A 273 -9.77 -3.30 -28.72
CA LEU A 273 -11.00 -2.99 -27.97
C LEU A 273 -12.24 -3.46 -28.74
N THR A 274 -12.38 -4.78 -28.89
CA THR A 274 -13.62 -5.37 -29.45
C THR A 274 -14.81 -5.21 -28.49
N GLU A 275 -16.05 -5.34 -28.97
CA GLU A 275 -17.24 -5.25 -28.10
C GLU A 275 -17.23 -6.28 -26.96
N ALA A 276 -16.80 -7.52 -27.24
CA ALA A 276 -16.64 -8.55 -26.22
C ALA A 276 -15.59 -8.15 -25.16
N GLU A 277 -14.48 -7.56 -25.58
CA GLU A 277 -13.44 -7.08 -24.67
C GLU A 277 -13.89 -5.88 -23.84
N LYS A 278 -14.66 -4.94 -24.42
CA LYS A 278 -15.25 -3.82 -23.67
C LYS A 278 -16.19 -4.32 -22.57
N LEU A 279 -17.05 -5.31 -22.88
CA LEU A 279 -17.93 -5.93 -21.89
C LEU A 279 -17.14 -6.66 -20.80
N ARG A 280 -16.10 -7.42 -21.18
CA ARG A 280 -15.22 -8.09 -20.22
C ARG A 280 -14.50 -7.08 -19.32
N LEU A 281 -13.88 -6.04 -19.89
CA LEU A 281 -13.21 -4.98 -19.14
C LEU A 281 -14.17 -4.26 -18.19
N THR A 282 -15.43 -4.06 -18.59
CA THR A 282 -16.47 -3.48 -17.73
C THR A 282 -16.76 -4.35 -16.52
N ALA A 283 -16.86 -5.66 -16.73
CA ALA A 283 -16.99 -6.61 -15.64
C ALA A 283 -15.76 -6.53 -14.72
N GLU A 284 -14.54 -6.61 -15.28
CA GLU A 284 -13.28 -6.55 -14.54
C GLU A 284 -13.12 -5.24 -13.73
N VAL A 285 -13.41 -4.08 -14.31
CA VAL A 285 -13.44 -2.77 -13.61
C VAL A 285 -14.41 -2.81 -12.44
N THR A 286 -15.60 -3.40 -12.61
CA THR A 286 -16.59 -3.51 -11.54
C THR A 286 -16.10 -4.43 -10.41
N GLN A 287 -15.41 -5.51 -10.74
CA GLN A 287 -14.87 -6.42 -9.72
C GLN A 287 -13.72 -5.77 -8.96
N PHE A 288 -12.83 -5.06 -9.66
CA PHE A 288 -11.74 -4.31 -9.06
C PHE A 288 -12.25 -3.17 -8.16
N GLU A 289 -13.31 -2.48 -8.58
CA GLU A 289 -14.02 -1.48 -7.77
C GLU A 289 -14.52 -2.11 -6.45
N PHE A 290 -15.17 -3.28 -6.52
CA PHE A 290 -15.66 -3.99 -5.34
C PHE A 290 -14.53 -4.47 -4.43
N ALA A 291 -13.47 -5.07 -4.98
CA ALA A 291 -12.30 -5.51 -4.20
C ALA A 291 -11.62 -4.33 -3.49
N SER A 292 -11.49 -3.19 -4.16
CA SER A 292 -10.93 -1.97 -3.57
C SER A 292 -11.82 -1.42 -2.44
N SER A 293 -13.13 -1.50 -2.62
CA SER A 293 -14.12 -1.12 -1.59
C SER A 293 -14.00 -1.98 -0.34
N GLN A 294 -13.78 -3.28 -0.52
CA GLN A 294 -13.57 -4.20 0.58
C GLN A 294 -12.26 -3.90 1.32
N LEU A 295 -11.16 -3.64 0.60
CA LEU A 295 -9.88 -3.28 1.22
C LEU A 295 -9.99 -2.04 2.09
N VAL A 296 -10.59 -0.97 1.57
CA VAL A 296 -10.81 0.28 2.32
C VAL A 296 -11.73 0.03 3.52
N GLY A 297 -12.79 -0.76 3.35
CA GLY A 297 -13.69 -1.13 4.43
C GLY A 297 -13.04 -1.99 5.52
N SER A 298 -12.07 -2.84 5.17
CA SER A 298 -11.34 -3.73 6.06
C SER A 298 -10.17 -3.06 6.78
N ALA A 299 -9.61 -1.96 6.25
CA ALA A 299 -8.52 -1.23 6.88
C ALA A 299 -8.92 -0.53 8.20
N GLY A 300 -10.23 -0.37 8.43
CA GLY A 300 -10.77 0.17 9.69
C GLY A 300 -10.79 -0.86 10.81
N SER A 301 -10.13 -0.57 11.93
CA SER A 301 -10.19 -1.42 13.12
C SER A 301 -11.63 -1.49 13.67
N PRO A 302 -12.25 -2.67 13.82
CA PRO A 302 -13.62 -2.80 14.33
C PRO A 302 -13.76 -2.31 15.78
N ALA A 303 -12.65 -2.27 16.53
CA ALA A 303 -12.61 -1.81 17.91
C ALA A 303 -12.61 -0.28 18.05
N ARG A 304 -12.24 0.45 16.99
CA ARG A 304 -12.23 1.92 16.99
C ARG A 304 -13.42 2.39 16.17
N ARG A 305 -14.41 3.02 16.81
CA ARG A 305 -15.52 3.77 16.14
C ARG A 305 -15.00 5.00 15.37
N ARG A 306 -13.87 4.88 14.69
CA ARG A 306 -13.31 5.97 13.88
C ARG A 306 -14.01 6.01 12.53
N GLU A 307 -13.99 7.22 11.99
CA GLU A 307 -14.49 7.62 10.69
C GLU A 307 -14.12 6.57 9.64
N LYS A 308 -15.13 5.90 9.07
CA LYS A 308 -14.89 4.93 8.01
C LYS A 308 -14.43 5.73 6.80
N LEU A 309 -13.22 5.46 6.29
CA LEU A 309 -12.82 5.98 5.00
C LEU A 309 -13.86 5.47 4.00
N THR A 310 -14.62 6.38 3.42
CA THR A 310 -15.54 6.06 2.33
C THR A 310 -14.75 6.09 1.03
N LEU A 311 -15.22 5.33 0.02
CA LEU A 311 -14.65 5.39 -1.33
C LEU A 311 -14.70 6.80 -1.91
N ASP A 312 -15.70 7.58 -1.53
CA ASP A 312 -15.80 8.99 -1.91
C ASP A 312 -14.59 9.80 -1.41
N GLY A 313 -13.97 9.37 -0.31
CA GLY A 313 -12.73 9.94 0.22
C GLY A 313 -11.49 9.65 -0.64
N LEU A 314 -11.53 8.67 -1.55
CA LEU A 314 -10.48 8.46 -2.56
C LEU A 314 -10.58 9.45 -3.73
N GLY A 315 -11.65 10.25 -3.78
CA GLY A 315 -11.76 11.38 -4.70
C GLY A 315 -11.70 10.99 -6.19
N SER A 316 -10.78 11.61 -6.93
CA SER A 316 -10.73 11.58 -8.39
C SER A 316 -10.39 10.22 -8.99
N SER A 317 -9.58 9.39 -8.31
CA SER A 317 -9.16 8.09 -8.86
C SER A 317 -10.32 7.09 -8.88
N PHE A 318 -11.12 7.08 -7.81
CA PHE A 318 -12.33 6.26 -7.75
C PHE A 318 -13.35 6.70 -8.80
N GLN A 319 -13.53 8.00 -8.97
CA GLN A 319 -14.44 8.50 -10.00
C GLN A 319 -13.92 8.19 -11.41
N SER A 320 -12.62 8.32 -11.66
CA SER A 320 -11.98 7.91 -12.92
C SER A 320 -12.25 6.45 -13.24
N LEU A 321 -12.07 5.56 -12.26
CA LEU A 321 -12.37 4.14 -12.40
C LEU A 321 -13.84 3.90 -12.80
N ARG A 322 -14.78 4.63 -12.19
CA ARG A 322 -16.20 4.52 -12.53
C ARG A 322 -16.51 5.05 -13.94
N LEU A 323 -15.85 6.12 -14.36
CA LEU A 323 -16.00 6.72 -15.69
C LEU A 323 -15.40 5.86 -16.80
N MET A 324 -14.48 4.93 -16.50
CA MET A 324 -13.97 4.00 -17.50
C MET A 324 -15.07 3.16 -18.15
N ARG A 325 -16.11 2.79 -17.39
CA ARG A 325 -17.22 1.98 -17.92
C ARG A 325 -17.95 2.68 -19.07
N PRO A 326 -18.51 3.90 -18.90
CA PRO A 326 -19.10 4.63 -20.01
C PRO A 326 -18.06 5.03 -21.08
N LEU A 327 -16.80 5.31 -20.70
CA LEU A 327 -15.75 5.68 -21.66
C LEU A 327 -15.53 4.60 -22.73
N LEU A 328 -15.49 3.32 -22.31
CA LEU A 328 -15.29 2.18 -23.21
C LEU A 328 -16.36 2.08 -24.32
N PHE A 329 -17.58 2.56 -24.06
CA PHE A 329 -18.72 2.51 -24.99
C PHE A 329 -19.10 3.86 -25.60
N THR A 330 -18.44 4.94 -25.19
CA THR A 330 -18.66 6.28 -25.77
C THR A 330 -18.39 6.23 -27.27
N ARG A 331 -19.07 6.99 -28.12
CA ARG A 331 -18.77 7.00 -29.57
C ARG A 331 -17.57 7.89 -29.88
N SER A 332 -16.88 7.66 -31.00
CA SER A 332 -15.68 8.43 -31.36
C SER A 332 -15.96 9.94 -31.49
N ALA A 333 -17.12 10.33 -32.02
CA ALA A 333 -17.57 11.73 -32.06
C ALA A 333 -17.86 12.32 -30.66
N GLU A 334 -18.44 11.54 -29.75
CA GLU A 334 -18.72 11.97 -28.37
C GLU A 334 -17.43 12.11 -27.57
N LEU A 335 -16.48 11.18 -27.76
CA LEU A 335 -15.17 11.22 -27.14
C LEU A 335 -14.35 12.44 -27.61
N ALA A 336 -14.48 12.82 -28.89
CA ALA A 336 -13.90 14.05 -29.42
C ALA A 336 -14.42 15.28 -28.65
N ASN A 337 -15.73 15.38 -28.44
CA ASN A 337 -16.33 16.48 -27.66
C ASN A 337 -15.86 16.49 -26.19
N ILE A 338 -15.68 15.31 -25.58
CA ILE A 338 -15.14 15.19 -24.21
C ILE A 338 -13.70 15.71 -24.15
N LEU A 339 -12.85 15.36 -25.13
CA LEU A 339 -11.47 15.85 -25.22
C LEU A 339 -11.40 17.36 -25.41
N ASP A 340 -12.18 17.91 -26.34
CA ASP A 340 -12.22 19.35 -26.60
C ASP A 340 -12.67 20.14 -25.37
N SER A 341 -13.72 19.68 -24.69
CA SER A 341 -14.21 20.32 -23.46
C SER A 341 -13.25 20.21 -22.27
N SER A 342 -12.44 19.14 -22.22
CA SER A 342 -11.39 18.96 -21.21
C SER A 342 -10.19 19.88 -21.47
N SER A 343 -9.83 20.09 -22.74
CA SER A 343 -8.71 20.94 -23.15
C SER A 343 -8.96 22.44 -22.96
N ALA A 344 -10.23 22.87 -23.02
CA ALA A 344 -10.57 24.29 -23.07
C ALA A 344 -10.26 25.07 -21.79
N GLY A 345 -9.87 24.42 -20.67
CA GLY A 345 -9.42 25.06 -19.42
C GLY A 345 -10.42 26.02 -18.74
N SER A 346 -11.54 26.29 -19.40
CA SER A 346 -12.55 27.25 -19.01
C SER A 346 -13.26 26.71 -17.79
N VAL A 347 -12.93 27.29 -16.63
CA VAL A 347 -13.69 27.23 -15.38
C VAL A 347 -14.89 28.17 -15.51
N ALA A 348 -15.64 28.08 -16.62
CA ALA A 348 -16.92 28.74 -16.68
C ALA A 348 -17.85 27.97 -15.73
N GLU A 349 -18.27 28.65 -14.65
CA GLU A 349 -19.26 28.25 -13.66
C GLU A 349 -20.67 28.07 -14.29
N ALA A 350 -20.77 27.36 -15.40
CA ALA A 350 -22.06 26.99 -15.97
C ALA A 350 -22.62 25.85 -15.12
N GLY A 351 -23.50 26.20 -14.18
CA GLY A 351 -24.20 25.31 -13.24
C GLY A 351 -25.17 24.32 -13.88
N GLY A 352 -24.74 23.57 -14.89
CA GLY A 352 -25.41 22.39 -15.42
C GLY A 352 -24.80 21.12 -14.82
N ILE A 353 -25.49 20.50 -13.88
CA ILE A 353 -24.94 19.46 -12.99
C ILE A 353 -24.69 18.10 -13.69
N ASP A 354 -25.24 17.80 -14.87
CA ASP A 354 -25.53 16.37 -15.14
C ASP A 354 -24.77 15.64 -16.27
N ALA A 355 -23.81 16.23 -17.00
CA ALA A 355 -23.16 15.45 -18.08
C ALA A 355 -21.67 15.73 -18.39
N GLY A 356 -21.17 16.96 -18.22
CA GLY A 356 -19.83 17.33 -18.70
C GLY A 356 -18.71 17.34 -17.65
N GLY A 357 -19.03 17.52 -16.37
CA GLY A 357 -18.04 17.86 -15.35
C GLY A 357 -17.13 16.72 -14.89
N ASN A 358 -17.63 15.47 -14.94
CA ASN A 358 -16.95 14.35 -14.31
C ASN A 358 -15.72 13.88 -15.10
N TRP A 359 -15.69 14.06 -16.43
CA TRP A 359 -14.59 13.58 -17.28
C TRP A 359 -13.23 14.20 -16.96
N ARG A 360 -13.21 15.39 -16.37
CA ARG A 360 -11.99 16.07 -15.91
C ARG A 360 -11.25 15.32 -14.80
N GLN A 361 -11.88 14.31 -14.19
CA GLN A 361 -11.26 13.49 -13.16
C GLN A 361 -10.27 12.48 -13.74
N ILE A 362 -10.47 12.05 -14.99
CA ILE A 362 -9.54 11.16 -15.70
C ILE A 362 -8.30 11.95 -16.10
N PRO A 363 -7.08 11.52 -15.72
CA PRO A 363 -5.87 12.18 -16.15
C PRO A 363 -5.78 12.25 -17.68
N LEU A 364 -5.41 13.42 -18.21
CA LEU A 364 -5.40 13.66 -19.66
C LEU A 364 -4.54 12.64 -20.42
N LEU A 365 -3.38 12.26 -19.88
CA LEU A 365 -2.52 11.25 -20.50
C LEU A 365 -3.22 9.89 -20.63
N ASP A 366 -3.99 9.47 -19.62
CA ASP A 366 -4.73 8.21 -19.67
C ASP A 366 -5.87 8.27 -20.69
N MET A 367 -6.54 9.42 -20.81
CA MET A 367 -7.59 9.64 -21.81
C MET A 367 -7.02 9.66 -23.24
N LEU A 368 -5.82 10.21 -23.42
CA LEU A 368 -5.11 10.20 -24.71
C LEU A 368 -4.61 8.81 -25.08
N ASP A 369 -4.04 8.06 -24.13
CA ASP A 369 -3.68 6.65 -24.34
C ASP A 369 -4.89 5.83 -24.81
N HIS A 370 -6.03 5.98 -24.13
CA HIS A 370 -7.28 5.33 -24.53
C HIS A 370 -7.70 5.71 -25.96
N THR A 371 -7.60 7.00 -26.28
CA THR A 371 -7.95 7.53 -27.61
C THR A 371 -7.05 6.94 -28.68
N VAL A 372 -5.74 6.87 -28.45
CA VAL A 372 -4.77 6.29 -29.39
C VAL A 372 -5.05 4.79 -29.60
N CYS A 373 -5.25 4.03 -28.53
CA CYS A 373 -5.59 2.60 -28.61
C CYS A 373 -6.88 2.37 -29.39
N ARG A 374 -7.88 3.23 -29.20
CA ARG A 374 -9.15 3.16 -29.92
C ARG A 374 -8.99 3.49 -31.39
N LEU A 375 -8.32 4.59 -31.73
CA LEU A 375 -8.04 4.97 -33.12
C LEU A 375 -7.26 3.87 -33.84
N ALA A 376 -6.26 3.27 -33.20
CA ALA A 376 -5.55 2.12 -33.77
C ALA A 376 -6.49 0.91 -33.99
N THR A 377 -7.43 0.67 -33.07
CA THR A 377 -8.38 -0.46 -33.17
C THR A 377 -9.38 -0.23 -34.30
N GLU A 378 -10.00 0.94 -34.36
CA GLU A 378 -11.08 1.23 -35.29
C GLU A 378 -10.55 1.54 -36.70
N ALA A 379 -9.42 2.24 -36.81
CA ALA A 379 -8.93 2.73 -38.10
C ALA A 379 -7.87 1.83 -38.77
N CYS A 380 -7.14 1.00 -38.01
CA CYS A 380 -6.01 0.24 -38.57
C CYS A 380 -6.20 -1.28 -38.49
N ALA A 381 -6.77 -1.79 -37.41
CA ALA A 381 -6.90 -3.23 -37.21
C ALA A 381 -7.74 -3.97 -38.28
N PRO A 382 -8.85 -3.41 -38.82
CA PRO A 382 -9.66 -4.08 -39.84
C PRO A 382 -8.89 -4.37 -41.14
N ASP A 383 -7.99 -3.46 -41.54
CA ASP A 383 -7.30 -3.51 -42.82
C ASP A 383 -5.92 -4.19 -42.73
N GLU A 384 -5.19 -3.94 -41.63
CA GLU A 384 -3.78 -4.30 -41.50
C GLU A 384 -3.52 -5.44 -40.51
N GLY A 385 -4.55 -5.85 -39.75
CA GLY A 385 -4.43 -6.80 -38.65
C GLY A 385 -3.86 -6.16 -37.36
N PHE A 386 -4.06 -6.85 -36.23
CA PHE A 386 -3.69 -6.33 -34.91
C PHE A 386 -2.18 -6.07 -34.75
N ASP A 387 -1.34 -6.98 -35.23
CA ASP A 387 0.12 -6.87 -35.05
C ASP A 387 0.71 -5.62 -35.71
N ARG A 388 0.14 -5.21 -36.86
CA ARG A 388 0.59 -4.01 -37.56
C ARG A 388 0.02 -2.76 -36.91
N ALA A 389 -1.22 -2.82 -36.42
CA ALA A 389 -1.82 -1.73 -35.66
C ALA A 389 -1.05 -1.40 -34.36
N LEU A 390 -0.42 -2.39 -33.72
CA LEU A 390 0.45 -2.18 -32.55
C LEU A 390 1.61 -1.21 -32.81
N GLN A 391 2.09 -1.08 -34.06
CA GLN A 391 3.21 -0.20 -34.42
C GLN A 391 2.85 1.29 -34.31
N TYR A 392 1.56 1.62 -34.23
CA TYR A 392 1.08 2.99 -34.08
C TYR A 392 0.84 3.37 -32.60
N LEU A 393 0.84 2.40 -31.68
CA LEU A 393 0.70 2.65 -30.25
C LEU A 393 1.98 3.27 -29.67
N PRO A 394 1.91 4.01 -28.54
CA PRO A 394 3.06 4.70 -27.96
C PRO A 394 4.23 3.74 -27.68
N ASN A 395 3.92 2.58 -27.10
CA ASN A 395 4.90 1.54 -26.85
C ASN A 395 5.46 0.91 -28.12
N GLY A 396 4.66 0.79 -29.19
CA GLY A 396 5.11 0.32 -30.50
C GLY A 396 6.04 1.29 -31.21
N ILE A 397 5.74 2.60 -31.15
CA ILE A 397 6.57 3.67 -31.72
C ILE A 397 7.92 3.74 -31.04
N LEU A 398 7.90 3.66 -29.71
CA LEU A 398 9.12 3.61 -28.94
C LEU A 398 9.86 2.31 -29.20
N GLY A 399 9.18 1.18 -29.38
CA GLY A 399 9.81 -0.14 -29.35
C GLY A 399 10.09 -0.56 -27.90
N CYS A 400 9.18 -0.22 -27.00
CA CYS A 400 9.20 -0.62 -25.60
C CYS A 400 8.00 -1.54 -25.28
N THR A 401 8.05 -2.22 -24.15
CA THR A 401 6.92 -3.03 -23.70
C THR A 401 5.82 -2.13 -23.14
N ARG A 402 4.57 -2.63 -23.12
CA ARG A 402 3.44 -1.94 -22.48
C ARG A 402 3.73 -1.64 -21.00
N ARG A 403 4.35 -2.59 -20.29
CA ARG A 403 4.86 -2.41 -18.92
C ARG A 403 5.82 -1.23 -18.80
N GLN A 404 6.77 -1.10 -19.72
CA GLN A 404 7.72 0.02 -19.73
C GLN A 404 7.03 1.37 -19.98
N TRP A 405 6.07 1.42 -20.91
CA TRP A 405 5.28 2.64 -21.15
C TRP A 405 4.47 3.04 -19.91
N MET A 406 3.74 2.10 -19.31
CA MET A 406 2.98 2.34 -18.08
C MET A 406 3.86 2.90 -16.95
N ALA A 407 5.05 2.35 -16.76
CA ALA A 407 5.99 2.85 -15.76
C ALA A 407 6.40 4.31 -16.03
N CYS A 408 6.61 4.68 -17.29
CA CYS A 408 6.97 6.06 -17.67
C CYS A 408 5.84 7.05 -17.42
N VAL A 409 4.60 6.69 -17.80
CA VAL A 409 3.44 7.55 -17.56
C VAL A 409 3.17 7.68 -16.05
N SER A 410 3.33 6.59 -15.27
CA SER A 410 3.18 6.63 -13.82
C SER A 410 4.22 7.49 -13.11
N ALA A 411 5.46 7.51 -13.60
CA ALA A 411 6.47 8.44 -13.10
C ALA A 411 6.07 9.92 -13.31
N CYS A 412 5.27 10.24 -14.35
CA CYS A 412 4.78 11.61 -14.59
C CYS A 412 3.78 12.10 -13.53
N ASP A 413 3.18 11.17 -12.79
CA ASP A 413 2.19 11.45 -11.74
C ASP A 413 2.74 11.25 -10.33
N GLY A 414 4.05 11.01 -10.21
CA GLY A 414 4.72 10.74 -8.93
C GLY A 414 4.37 9.38 -8.33
N LEU A 415 3.79 8.45 -9.11
CA LEU A 415 3.56 7.08 -8.67
C LEU A 415 4.87 6.30 -8.76
N ASP A 416 5.40 5.89 -7.61
CA ASP A 416 6.60 5.06 -7.53
C ASP A 416 6.25 3.59 -7.82
N ILE A 417 6.28 3.22 -9.09
CA ILE A 417 6.16 1.82 -9.48
C ILE A 417 7.53 1.18 -9.27
N ALA A 418 7.71 0.46 -8.16
CA ALA A 418 8.93 -0.25 -7.82
C ALA A 418 9.49 -1.01 -9.04
N TRP A 419 10.58 -0.51 -9.60
CA TRP A 419 11.14 -0.96 -10.86
C TRP A 419 12.62 -1.28 -10.62
N GLU A 420 12.97 -2.54 -10.81
CA GLU A 420 14.27 -3.06 -10.39
C GLU A 420 15.45 -2.51 -11.21
N SER A 421 15.22 -1.78 -12.32
CA SER A 421 16.25 -0.88 -12.84
C SER A 421 15.74 0.21 -13.80
N THR A 422 16.15 1.45 -13.51
CA THR A 422 16.36 2.57 -14.47
C THR A 422 17.06 2.18 -15.76
N VAL A 423 17.79 1.07 -15.73
CA VAL A 423 18.70 0.63 -16.77
C VAL A 423 17.97 0.04 -17.98
N ASP A 424 16.79 -0.56 -17.82
CA ASP A 424 16.06 -1.20 -18.94
C ASP A 424 15.23 -0.23 -19.79
N ILE A 425 14.62 0.79 -19.20
CA ILE A 425 13.97 1.88 -19.97
C ILE A 425 15.01 2.59 -20.84
N CYS A 426 16.23 2.73 -20.29
CA CYS A 426 17.38 3.28 -21.00
C CYS A 426 17.92 2.38 -22.12
N LYS A 427 17.48 1.13 -22.34
CA LYS A 427 17.99 0.34 -23.49
C LYS A 427 17.40 0.81 -24.81
N ASN A 428 16.25 1.46 -24.77
CA ASN A 428 15.65 2.08 -25.93
C ASN A 428 16.28 3.48 -26.16
N PRO A 429 16.98 3.72 -27.28
CA PRO A 429 17.65 4.99 -27.53
C PRO A 429 16.69 6.19 -27.49
N ALA A 430 15.48 6.04 -28.01
CA ALA A 430 14.48 7.10 -28.03
C ALA A 430 14.00 7.46 -26.61
N MET A 431 13.76 6.46 -25.75
CA MET A 431 13.44 6.70 -24.33
C MET A 431 14.62 7.22 -23.55
N ARG A 432 15.84 6.80 -23.90
CA ARG A 432 17.06 7.26 -23.26
C ARG A 432 17.28 8.75 -23.54
N ASP A 433 17.01 9.24 -24.74
CA ASP A 433 17.16 10.66 -25.07
C ASP A 433 16.10 11.52 -24.37
N VAL A 434 14.86 11.02 -24.33
CA VAL A 434 13.76 11.56 -23.51
C VAL A 434 14.17 11.67 -22.03
N TRP A 435 14.74 10.60 -21.46
CA TRP A 435 15.05 10.52 -20.04
C TRP A 435 16.35 11.24 -19.66
N ARG A 436 17.40 11.15 -20.48
CA ARG A 436 18.73 11.74 -20.21
C ARG A 436 18.81 13.21 -20.54
N GLY A 437 17.92 13.73 -21.39
CA GLY A 437 17.91 15.14 -21.76
C GLY A 437 17.58 16.11 -20.61
N GLY A 438 17.26 15.61 -19.40
CA GLY A 438 16.74 16.44 -18.31
C GLY A 438 15.40 17.07 -18.66
N VAL A 439 14.73 16.55 -19.69
CA VAL A 439 13.43 17.02 -20.17
C VAL A 439 12.36 16.55 -19.19
N ASP A 440 11.35 17.38 -18.97
CA ASP A 440 10.13 17.00 -18.27
C ASP A 440 9.58 15.67 -18.84
N MET A 441 9.49 14.63 -18.00
CA MET A 441 8.99 13.31 -18.37
C MET A 441 7.60 13.41 -19.00
N ARG A 442 6.77 14.31 -18.46
CA ARG A 442 5.41 14.55 -18.95
C ARG A 442 5.43 15.10 -20.36
N ALA A 443 6.26 16.11 -20.63
CA ALA A 443 6.44 16.67 -21.98
C ALA A 443 6.90 15.61 -22.98
N SER A 444 7.74 14.67 -22.54
CA SER A 444 8.22 13.58 -23.37
C SER A 444 7.15 12.55 -23.70
N CYS A 445 6.37 12.12 -22.71
CA CYS A 445 5.20 11.25 -22.94
C CYS A 445 4.20 11.90 -23.90
N ARG A 446 3.94 13.21 -23.76
CA ARG A 446 3.11 13.98 -24.70
C ARG A 446 3.67 13.98 -26.13
N ALA A 447 4.98 14.12 -26.29
CA ALA A 447 5.62 14.10 -27.61
C ALA A 447 5.42 12.74 -28.31
N VAL A 448 5.54 11.64 -27.57
CA VAL A 448 5.29 10.29 -28.10
C VAL A 448 3.81 10.12 -28.49
N LEU A 449 2.87 10.54 -27.64
CA LEU A 449 1.45 10.51 -27.97
C LEU A 449 1.11 11.34 -29.21
N ARG A 450 1.75 12.51 -29.36
CA ARG A 450 1.59 13.37 -30.55
C ARG A 450 2.08 12.67 -31.82
N GLU A 451 3.22 11.99 -31.75
CA GLU A 451 3.75 11.20 -32.86
C GLU A 451 2.81 10.02 -33.21
N SER A 452 2.28 9.31 -32.20
CA SER A 452 1.24 8.28 -32.39
C SER A 452 0.03 8.81 -33.15
N LEU A 453 -0.52 9.93 -32.69
CA LEU A 453 -1.68 10.55 -33.32
C LEU A 453 -1.36 11.01 -34.74
N SER A 454 -0.21 11.64 -34.99
CA SER A 454 0.18 12.08 -36.32
C SER A 454 0.22 10.92 -37.33
N ARG A 455 0.81 9.77 -36.94
CA ARG A 455 0.86 8.57 -37.79
C ARG A 455 -0.53 8.00 -38.06
N LEU A 456 -1.40 7.97 -37.05
CA LEU A 456 -2.78 7.50 -37.18
C LEU A 456 -3.61 8.46 -38.05
N SER A 457 -3.52 9.77 -37.85
CA SER A 457 -4.21 10.82 -38.63
C SER A 457 -3.89 10.71 -40.12
N GLY A 458 -2.61 10.52 -40.50
CA GLY A 458 -2.21 10.33 -41.90
C GLY A 458 -2.73 9.03 -42.54
N ARG A 459 -3.20 8.08 -41.74
CA ARG A 459 -3.92 6.87 -42.21
C ARG A 459 -5.42 7.11 -42.31
N ILE A 460 -6.01 7.68 -41.27
CA ILE A 460 -7.45 8.00 -41.17
C ILE A 460 -7.91 8.83 -42.38
N GLN A 461 -7.12 9.81 -42.82
CA GLN A 461 -7.42 10.65 -43.99
C GLN A 461 -7.62 9.87 -45.31
N ARG A 462 -7.21 8.60 -45.39
CA ARG A 462 -7.29 7.78 -46.60
C ARG A 462 -8.55 6.91 -46.70
N GLY A 463 -9.49 7.00 -45.75
CA GLY A 463 -10.76 6.26 -45.87
C GLY A 463 -11.56 6.03 -44.58
N ALA A 464 -11.24 6.70 -43.48
CA ALA A 464 -11.94 6.48 -42.23
C ALA A 464 -13.24 7.30 -42.09
N ASP A 465 -14.10 6.82 -41.20
CA ASP A 465 -15.31 7.50 -40.74
C ASP A 465 -15.02 8.92 -40.21
N GLU A 466 -15.92 9.87 -40.48
CA GLU A 466 -15.84 11.26 -40.04
C GLU A 466 -15.66 11.35 -38.51
N GLY A 467 -16.31 10.46 -37.76
CA GLY A 467 -16.17 10.38 -36.30
C GLY A 467 -14.75 10.10 -35.83
N ILE A 468 -14.01 9.24 -36.53
CA ILE A 468 -12.61 8.90 -36.22
C ILE A 468 -11.69 10.09 -36.55
N GLY A 469 -11.98 10.80 -37.65
CA GLY A 469 -11.26 12.02 -38.03
C GLY A 469 -11.43 13.16 -37.02
N MET A 470 -12.64 13.34 -36.48
CA MET A 470 -12.89 14.32 -35.41
C MET A 470 -12.14 13.95 -34.13
N LEU A 471 -12.16 12.68 -33.73
CA LEU A 471 -11.48 12.21 -32.54
C LEU A 471 -9.96 12.45 -32.59
N ALA A 472 -9.32 12.17 -33.73
CA ALA A 472 -7.89 12.41 -33.90
C ALA A 472 -7.54 13.91 -33.77
N LYS A 473 -8.34 14.80 -34.38
CA LYS A 473 -8.14 16.25 -34.27
C LYS A 473 -8.33 16.78 -32.84
N ALA A 474 -9.36 16.30 -32.14
CA ALA A 474 -9.61 16.68 -30.75
C ALA A 474 -8.45 16.25 -29.83
N ALA A 475 -7.89 15.04 -30.05
CA ALA A 475 -6.73 14.56 -29.31
C ALA A 475 -5.47 15.40 -29.58
N GLU A 476 -5.23 15.79 -30.84
CA GLU A 476 -4.13 16.71 -31.21
C GLU A 476 -4.30 18.08 -30.56
N HIS A 477 -5.53 18.63 -30.54
CA HIS A 477 -5.86 19.89 -29.89
C HIS A 477 -5.64 19.82 -28.36
N ALA A 478 -6.10 18.73 -27.72
CA ALA A 478 -5.91 18.53 -26.28
C ALA A 478 -4.43 18.46 -25.89
N LEU A 479 -3.59 17.79 -26.68
CA LEU A 479 -2.14 17.76 -26.50
C LEU A 479 -1.45 19.11 -26.74
N ALA A 480 -2.02 19.97 -27.58
CA ALA A 480 -1.51 21.31 -27.80
C ALA A 480 -1.89 22.25 -26.64
N ALA A 481 -3.12 22.15 -26.13
CA ALA A 481 -3.62 22.98 -25.04
C ALA A 481 -2.86 22.73 -23.71
N ASP A 482 -2.48 21.49 -23.42
CA ASP A 482 -1.79 21.10 -22.18
C ASP A 482 -0.29 21.53 -22.15
N SER A 483 0.21 22.17 -23.21
CA SER A 483 1.61 22.61 -23.33
C SER A 483 1.90 24.03 -22.84
N GLY A 484 0.86 24.80 -22.52
CA GLY A 484 0.94 26.10 -21.84
C GLY A 484 0.62 25.98 -20.36
#